data_AF-A0A6V8E3Z3-F1
#
_entry.id   AF-A0A6V8E3Z3-F1
#
_cell.length_a   1.000
_cell.length_b   1.000
_cell.length_c   1.000
_cell.angle_alpha   90.00
_cell.angle_beta   90.00
_cell.angle_gamma   90.00
#
_symmetry.space_group_name_H-M   'P 1'
#
loop_
_entity.id
_entity.type
_entity.pdbx_description
1 polymer ?
#
loop_
_entity_poly.entity_id
_entity_poly.type
_entity_poly.pdbx_seq_one_letter_code
_entity_poly.pdbx_strand_id
1 'polypeptide(L)'
;MRKKHNAILMVLIMAFMSLSGCFGEEEVEVVEQTTGFFDFQDMLDNRTWYHYPGGVNAMNNTTALGGNNVPYYSTSSYYSIGMSTFEPTMGITSTGNLYITSWGNGNAGSTAIVQCSNMVEMTSIADYTCKDVYGAFPPVANSNDPYVYVDPWTDRIMKFDMHAL
;
A
#
# COMPACT_ATOMS: atom_id res chain seq x y z
N MET A 1 -34.99 7.35 73.86
CA MET A 1 -35.05 7.10 72.40
C MET A 1 -33.71 7.24 71.67
N ARG A 2 -32.82 8.17 72.07
CA ARG A 2 -31.51 8.45 71.43
C ARG A 2 -30.54 7.25 71.29
N LYS A 3 -30.49 6.34 72.28
CA LYS A 3 -29.59 5.16 72.24
C LYS A 3 -29.98 4.11 71.19
N LYS A 4 -31.29 3.94 70.90
CA LYS A 4 -31.77 2.98 69.90
C LYS A 4 -31.46 3.44 68.46
N HIS A 5 -31.50 4.76 68.22
CA HIS A 5 -31.17 5.35 66.92
C HIS A 5 -29.68 5.19 66.59
N ASN A 6 -28.81 5.34 67.58
CA ASN A 6 -27.36 5.15 67.39
C ASN A 6 -27.01 3.69 67.06
N ALA A 7 -27.70 2.73 67.67
CA ALA A 7 -27.49 1.30 67.37
C ALA A 7 -27.94 0.95 65.94
N ILE A 8 -29.08 1.49 65.49
CA ILE A 8 -29.60 1.27 64.13
C ILE A 8 -28.65 1.88 63.09
N LEU A 9 -28.13 3.09 63.35
CA LEU A 9 -27.15 3.75 62.48
C LEU A 9 -25.89 2.90 62.32
N MET A 10 -25.38 2.32 63.42
CA MET A 10 -24.16 1.51 63.39
C MET A 10 -24.35 0.20 62.60
N VAL A 11 -25.52 -0.43 62.71
CA VAL A 11 -25.87 -1.63 61.93
C VAL A 11 -26.00 -1.30 60.45
N LEU A 12 -26.60 -0.16 60.09
CA LEU A 12 -26.68 0.29 58.71
C LEU A 12 -25.29 0.54 58.11
N ILE A 13 -24.39 1.19 58.85
CA ILE A 13 -23.01 1.43 58.39
C ILE A 13 -22.29 0.10 58.15
N MET A 14 -22.39 -0.86 59.08
CA MET A 14 -21.77 -2.18 58.91
C MET A 14 -22.37 -2.98 57.74
N ALA A 15 -23.68 -2.83 57.46
CA ALA A 15 -24.34 -3.49 56.34
C ALA A 15 -23.97 -2.88 54.97
N PHE A 16 -23.70 -1.57 54.90
CA PHE A 16 -23.33 -0.91 53.65
C PHE A 16 -21.83 -0.97 53.32
N MET A 17 -20.96 -1.34 54.27
CA MET A 17 -19.53 -1.51 54.01
C MET A 17 -19.22 -2.59 52.97
N SER A 18 -19.97 -3.71 52.95
CA SER A 18 -19.78 -4.78 51.97
C SER A 18 -20.23 -4.41 50.55
N LEU A 19 -21.05 -3.36 50.38
CA LEU A 19 -21.48 -2.89 49.05
C LEU A 19 -20.44 -1.98 48.39
N SER A 20 -19.50 -1.41 49.15
CA SER A 20 -18.49 -0.48 48.61
C SER A 20 -17.44 -1.14 47.71
N GLY A 21 -17.30 -2.47 47.77
CA GLY A 21 -16.38 -3.24 46.92
C GLY A 21 -17.04 -3.94 45.72
N CYS A 22 -18.37 -3.85 45.57
CA CYS A 22 -19.11 -4.54 44.50
C CYS A 22 -19.49 -3.63 43.32
N PHE A 23 -19.29 -2.31 43.46
CA PHE A 23 -19.56 -1.28 42.45
C PHE A 23 -18.29 -0.55 41.98
N GLY A 24 -17.11 -1.15 42.18
CA GLY A 24 -15.90 -0.67 41.49
C GLY A 24 -15.97 -1.10 40.04
N GLU A 25 -15.83 -0.16 39.10
CA GLU A 25 -15.43 -0.53 37.75
C GLU A 25 -14.14 -1.34 37.85
N GLU A 26 -14.09 -2.45 37.12
CA GLU A 26 -12.88 -3.23 36.95
C GLU A 26 -11.80 -2.24 36.49
N GLU A 27 -10.72 -2.07 37.28
CA GLU A 27 -9.59 -1.28 36.83
C GLU A 27 -9.11 -1.96 35.56
N VAL A 28 -9.51 -1.41 34.42
CA VAL A 28 -8.98 -1.80 33.12
C VAL A 28 -7.50 -1.49 33.26
N GLU A 29 -6.68 -2.52 33.44
CA GLU A 29 -5.25 -2.41 33.26
C GLU A 29 -5.09 -1.75 31.90
N VAL A 30 -4.73 -0.46 31.90
CA VAL A 30 -4.22 0.21 30.72
C VAL A 30 -2.91 -0.51 30.48
N VAL A 31 -2.98 -1.60 29.71
CA VAL A 31 -1.83 -2.17 29.04
C VAL A 31 -1.27 -0.99 28.29
N GLU A 32 -0.19 -0.43 28.81
CA GLU A 32 0.60 0.56 28.11
C GLU A 32 1.11 -0.18 26.88
N GLN A 33 0.35 -0.11 25.78
CA GLN A 33 0.80 -0.55 24.48
C GLN A 33 1.99 0.33 24.18
N THR A 34 3.17 -0.15 24.54
CA THR A 34 4.40 0.33 23.94
C THR A 34 4.21 0.10 22.44
N THR A 35 3.84 1.17 21.73
CA THR A 35 3.65 1.14 20.28
C THR A 35 5.01 0.85 19.67
N GLY A 36 5.31 -0.42 19.43
CA GLY A 36 6.49 -0.82 18.67
C GLY A 36 6.42 -0.21 17.27
N PHE A 37 7.57 -0.07 16.62
CA PHE A 37 7.65 0.46 15.23
C PHE A 37 6.83 -0.32 14.19
N PHE A 38 6.27 -1.48 14.57
CA PHE A 38 5.50 -2.38 13.73
C PHE A 38 4.22 -2.84 14.45
N ASP A 39 3.46 -1.90 15.02
CA ASP A 39 2.12 -2.15 15.58
C ASP A 39 1.13 -2.74 14.55
N PHE A 40 1.41 -2.58 13.27
CA PHE A 40 0.67 -3.16 12.14
C PHE A 40 1.22 -4.52 11.66
N GLN A 41 2.11 -5.20 12.39
CA GLN A 41 2.75 -6.45 11.92
C GLN A 41 1.73 -7.52 11.49
N ASP A 42 0.64 -7.68 12.26
CA ASP A 42 -0.43 -8.63 11.95
C ASP A 42 -1.19 -8.29 10.66
N MET A 43 -1.12 -7.02 10.21
CA MET A 43 -1.77 -6.54 9.00
C MET A 43 -0.95 -6.79 7.72
N LEU A 44 0.30 -7.24 7.85
CA LEU A 44 1.21 -7.43 6.71
C LEU A 44 0.90 -8.68 5.88
N ASP A 45 0.17 -9.65 6.45
CA ASP A 45 -0.25 -10.90 5.80
C ASP A 45 0.87 -11.60 5.01
N ASN A 46 2.11 -11.53 5.52
CA ASN A 46 3.34 -12.04 4.88
C ASN A 46 3.60 -11.57 3.43
N ARG A 47 2.88 -10.55 2.95
CA ARG A 47 3.01 -10.00 1.58
C ARG A 47 3.95 -8.80 1.53
N THR A 48 4.12 -8.10 2.65
CA THR A 48 4.99 -6.94 2.79
C THR A 48 6.01 -7.20 3.90
N TRP A 49 7.26 -6.80 3.67
CA TRP A 49 8.31 -6.85 4.68
C TRP A 49 9.20 -5.62 4.58
N TYR A 50 9.78 -5.21 5.71
CA TYR A 50 10.63 -4.02 5.81
C TYR A 50 12.07 -4.47 5.97
N HIS A 51 12.98 -3.82 5.24
CA HIS A 51 14.38 -4.22 5.21
C HIS A 51 15.34 -3.04 5.16
N TYR A 52 16.53 -3.24 5.72
CA TYR A 52 17.68 -2.36 5.51
C TYR A 52 18.43 -2.73 4.22
N PRO A 53 19.42 -1.92 3.80
CA PRO A 53 20.33 -2.31 2.73
C PRO A 53 20.91 -3.72 2.95
N GLY A 54 21.00 -4.50 1.88
CA GLY A 54 21.44 -5.90 1.95
C GLY A 54 20.35 -6.90 2.38
N GLY A 55 19.08 -6.48 2.46
CA GLY A 55 17.96 -7.38 2.73
C GLY A 55 17.86 -7.85 4.18
N VAL A 56 18.45 -7.11 5.11
CA VAL A 56 18.38 -7.40 6.55
C VAL A 56 17.00 -7.00 7.07
N ASN A 57 16.27 -7.95 7.65
CA ASN A 57 14.92 -7.72 8.16
C ASN A 57 14.90 -6.64 9.25
N ALA A 58 14.19 -5.55 9.00
CA ALA A 58 14.11 -4.39 9.90
C ALA A 58 13.28 -4.67 11.18
N MET A 59 12.40 -5.68 11.16
CA MET A 59 11.63 -6.08 12.34
C MET A 59 12.50 -6.75 13.40
N ASN A 60 13.63 -7.36 13.01
CA ASN A 60 14.58 -7.98 13.92
C ASN A 60 15.58 -6.99 14.52
N ASN A 61 15.68 -5.77 13.98
CA ASN A 61 16.60 -4.75 14.45
C ASN A 61 16.00 -3.34 14.30
N THR A 62 15.38 -2.84 15.37
CA THR A 62 14.68 -1.55 15.37
C THR A 62 15.56 -0.36 15.75
N THR A 63 16.87 -0.56 15.93
CA THR A 63 17.80 0.46 16.47
C THR A 63 17.93 1.73 15.60
N ALA A 64 17.68 1.63 14.30
CA ALA A 64 17.76 2.74 13.36
C ALA A 64 16.39 3.37 13.03
N LEU A 65 15.31 2.84 13.61
CA LEU A 65 13.95 3.33 13.42
C LEU A 65 13.68 4.49 14.39
N GLY A 66 13.05 5.55 13.89
CA GLY A 66 12.84 6.78 14.65
C GLY A 66 12.84 8.03 13.76
N GLY A 67 12.15 9.09 14.20
CA GLY A 67 11.98 10.30 13.40
C GLY A 67 11.39 9.99 12.02
N ASN A 68 12.11 10.35 10.95
CA ASN A 68 11.67 10.10 9.57
C ASN A 68 11.82 8.63 9.14
N ASN A 69 12.49 7.79 9.92
CA ASN A 69 12.67 6.36 9.63
C ASN A 69 11.63 5.50 10.34
N VAL A 70 10.56 6.09 10.89
CA VAL A 70 9.45 5.33 11.48
C VAL A 70 8.70 4.61 10.34
N PRO A 71 8.61 3.27 10.38
CA PRO A 71 7.82 2.53 9.40
C PRO A 71 6.35 2.91 9.49
N TYR A 72 5.66 2.91 8.35
CA TYR A 72 4.21 3.06 8.27
C TYR A 72 3.64 1.90 7.48
N TYR A 73 2.46 1.41 7.86
CA TYR A 73 1.78 0.36 7.12
C TYR A 73 1.58 0.77 5.66
N SER A 74 2.13 -0.02 4.74
CA SER A 74 1.88 0.11 3.31
C SER A 74 1.24 -1.17 2.78
N THR A 75 0.11 -1.00 2.12
CA THR A 75 -0.58 -2.04 1.36
C THR A 75 -0.73 -1.55 -0.07
N SER A 76 -0.62 -2.46 -1.02
CA SER A 76 -0.81 -2.15 -2.43
C SER A 76 -1.67 -3.23 -3.06
N SER A 77 -2.41 -2.84 -4.09
CA SER A 77 -3.10 -3.77 -4.96
C SER A 77 -2.29 -3.93 -6.24
N TYR A 78 -2.10 -5.16 -6.68
CA TYR A 78 -1.43 -5.46 -7.94
C TYR A 78 -2.47 -5.61 -9.06
N TYR A 79 -2.36 -4.76 -10.09
CA TYR A 79 -3.21 -4.81 -11.28
C TYR A 79 -2.36 -5.17 -12.49
N SER A 80 -2.65 -6.31 -13.11
CA SER A 80 -1.92 -6.79 -14.28
C SER A 80 -2.34 -6.01 -15.54
N ILE A 81 -1.39 -5.66 -16.39
CA ILE A 81 -1.67 -5.11 -17.72
C ILE A 81 -1.95 -6.20 -18.76
N GLY A 82 -1.88 -7.48 -18.37
CA GLY A 82 -2.17 -8.63 -19.24
C GLY A 82 -1.04 -9.01 -20.21
N MET A 83 0.13 -8.36 -20.12
CA MET A 83 1.30 -8.62 -20.97
C MET A 83 2.57 -8.65 -20.12
N SER A 84 3.59 -9.37 -20.59
CA SER A 84 4.91 -9.33 -19.98
C SER A 84 5.61 -8.00 -20.28
N THR A 85 6.33 -7.48 -19.29
CA THR A 85 7.18 -6.31 -19.46
C THR A 85 8.59 -6.68 -19.03
N PHE A 86 9.55 -6.45 -19.92
CA PHE A 86 10.96 -6.42 -19.56
C PHE A 86 11.39 -4.96 -19.61
N GLU A 87 11.98 -4.47 -18.52
CA GLU A 87 12.43 -3.08 -18.34
C GLU A 87 11.45 -2.04 -18.92
N PRO A 88 10.16 -2.06 -18.51
CA PRO A 88 9.17 -1.16 -19.10
C PRO A 88 9.52 0.29 -18.77
N THR A 89 9.36 1.13 -19.77
CA THR A 89 9.28 2.57 -19.57
C THR A 89 7.83 2.98 -19.58
N MET A 90 7.51 4.04 -18.84
CA MET A 90 6.14 4.49 -18.67
C MET A 90 6.04 6.00 -18.84
N GLY A 91 4.92 6.45 -19.39
CA GLY A 91 4.56 7.85 -19.46
C GLY A 91 3.05 8.03 -19.36
N ILE A 92 2.61 9.21 -18.93
CA ILE A 92 1.19 9.51 -18.72
C ILE A 92 0.82 10.77 -19.46
N THR A 93 -0.32 10.76 -20.17
CA THR A 93 -0.87 11.97 -20.81
C THR A 93 -1.67 12.80 -19.80
N SER A 94 -1.94 14.06 -20.13
CA SER A 94 -2.78 14.97 -19.35
C SER A 94 -4.20 14.43 -19.12
N THR A 95 -4.69 13.58 -20.03
CA THR A 95 -5.98 12.89 -19.92
C THR A 95 -5.93 11.63 -19.04
N GLY A 96 -4.80 11.34 -18.39
CA GLY A 96 -4.65 10.20 -17.49
C GLY A 96 -4.49 8.85 -18.18
N ASN A 97 -4.14 8.81 -19.47
CA ASN A 97 -3.82 7.55 -20.14
C ASN A 97 -2.37 7.18 -19.83
N LEU A 98 -2.17 5.97 -19.30
CA LEU A 98 -0.85 5.43 -19.04
C LEU A 98 -0.34 4.68 -20.27
N TYR A 99 0.88 4.98 -20.70
CA TYR A 99 1.57 4.32 -21.80
C TYR A 99 2.74 3.53 -21.26
N ILE A 100 2.85 2.25 -21.64
CA ILE A 100 3.88 1.33 -21.16
C ILE A 100 4.50 0.60 -22.36
N THR A 101 5.82 0.44 -22.38
CA THR A 101 6.48 -0.42 -23.36
C THR A 101 6.40 -1.89 -22.97
N SER A 102 6.10 -2.75 -23.94
CA SER A 102 6.10 -4.21 -23.76
C SER A 102 6.86 -4.88 -24.89
N TRP A 103 8.02 -5.43 -24.56
CA TRP A 103 8.88 -6.13 -25.51
C TRP A 103 8.26 -7.45 -25.96
N GLY A 104 8.30 -7.74 -27.27
CA GLY A 104 7.88 -9.02 -27.83
C GLY A 104 6.36 -9.25 -27.96
N ASN A 105 5.52 -8.32 -27.47
CA ASN A 105 4.06 -8.47 -27.47
C ASN A 105 3.34 -7.70 -28.61
N GLY A 106 4.08 -6.92 -29.41
CA GLY A 106 3.55 -6.18 -30.55
C GLY A 106 3.46 -7.02 -31.81
N ASN A 107 2.95 -6.42 -32.89
CA ASN A 107 2.78 -7.09 -34.17
C ASN A 107 4.10 -7.69 -34.69
N ALA A 108 4.04 -8.93 -35.20
CA ALA A 108 5.21 -9.68 -35.65
C ALA A 108 6.34 -9.83 -34.60
N GLY A 109 6.01 -9.72 -33.29
CA GLY A 109 6.98 -9.81 -32.20
C GLY A 109 7.72 -8.51 -31.92
N SER A 110 7.27 -7.37 -32.47
CA SER A 110 7.83 -6.06 -32.16
C SER A 110 7.52 -5.63 -30.72
N THR A 111 8.07 -4.49 -30.30
CA THR A 111 7.57 -3.77 -29.14
C THR A 111 6.11 -3.38 -29.33
N ALA A 112 5.27 -3.65 -28.33
CA ALA A 112 3.95 -3.06 -28.16
C ALA A 112 4.04 -1.75 -27.37
N ILE A 113 3.22 -0.77 -27.74
CA ILE A 113 3.00 0.45 -26.96
C ILE A 113 1.61 0.32 -26.36
N VAL A 114 1.58 -0.04 -25.08
CA VAL A 114 0.36 -0.40 -24.38
C VAL A 114 -0.26 0.86 -23.80
N GLN A 115 -1.46 1.22 -24.27
CA GLN A 115 -2.27 2.26 -23.66
C GLN A 115 -3.22 1.64 -22.64
N CYS A 116 -3.06 2.02 -21.37
CA CYS A 116 -3.97 1.75 -20.28
C CYS A 116 -4.84 2.98 -19.99
N SER A 117 -6.13 2.91 -20.30
CA SER A 117 -7.10 4.00 -20.07
C SER A 117 -7.84 3.79 -18.74
N ASN A 118 -8.29 4.87 -18.10
CA ASN A 118 -9.04 4.89 -16.83
C ASN A 118 -8.34 4.28 -15.60
N MET A 119 -7.04 3.96 -15.70
CA MET A 119 -6.29 3.35 -14.60
C MET A 119 -6.06 4.30 -13.42
N VAL A 120 -6.01 5.61 -13.66
CA VAL A 120 -5.77 6.63 -12.61
C VAL A 120 -6.94 6.75 -11.65
N GLU A 121 -8.17 6.61 -12.13
CA GLU A 121 -9.40 6.81 -11.36
C GLU A 121 -10.16 5.50 -11.11
N MET A 122 -9.52 4.34 -11.34
CA MET A 122 -10.20 3.05 -11.22
C MET A 122 -10.63 2.77 -9.78
N THR A 123 -11.82 2.20 -9.64
CA THR A 123 -12.38 1.70 -8.37
C THR A 123 -12.56 0.18 -8.39
N SER A 124 -12.55 -0.41 -9.59
CA SER A 124 -12.69 -1.83 -9.88
C SER A 124 -11.74 -2.23 -11.03
N ILE A 125 -11.37 -3.51 -11.07
CA ILE A 125 -10.51 -4.09 -12.12
C ILE A 125 -11.14 -3.95 -13.52
N ALA A 126 -12.47 -3.90 -13.60
CA ALA A 126 -13.18 -3.75 -14.86
C ALA A 126 -13.14 -2.32 -15.43
N ASP A 127 -12.66 -1.34 -14.65
CA ASP A 127 -12.73 0.08 -15.02
C ASP A 127 -11.63 0.47 -16.00
N TYR A 128 -10.50 -0.24 -16.00
CA TYR A 128 -9.36 0.04 -16.86
C TYR A 128 -9.26 -0.96 -18.02
N THR A 129 -8.67 -0.50 -19.13
CA THR A 129 -8.37 -1.34 -20.27
C THR A 129 -6.99 -1.03 -20.80
N CYS A 130 -6.18 -2.07 -20.98
CA CYS A 130 -4.84 -1.99 -21.55
C CYS A 130 -4.85 -2.68 -22.93
N LYS A 131 -4.43 -1.95 -23.97
CA LYS A 131 -4.34 -2.49 -25.33
C LYS A 131 -3.10 -1.96 -26.04
N ASP A 132 -2.52 -2.75 -26.93
CA ASP A 132 -1.48 -2.27 -27.84
C ASP A 132 -2.10 -1.26 -28.81
N VAL A 133 -1.53 -0.07 -28.87
CA VAL A 133 -1.90 1.00 -29.80
C VAL A 133 -0.78 1.33 -30.77
N TYR A 134 0.29 0.55 -30.79
CA TYR A 134 1.39 0.76 -31.71
C TYR A 134 1.00 0.38 -33.14
N GLY A 135 0.80 1.41 -33.98
CA GLY A 135 0.33 1.27 -35.35
C GLY A 135 1.40 1.43 -36.43
N ALA A 136 2.70 1.37 -36.10
CA ALA A 136 3.75 1.58 -37.09
C ALA A 136 3.72 0.47 -38.16
N PHE A 137 3.73 0.89 -39.44
CA PHE A 137 3.76 -0.03 -40.58
C PHE A 137 4.87 0.39 -41.56
N PRO A 138 5.89 -0.44 -41.79
CA PRO A 138 6.12 -1.75 -41.18
C PRO A 138 6.54 -1.66 -39.69
N PRO A 139 6.23 -2.67 -38.87
CA PRO A 139 6.66 -2.71 -37.47
C PRO A 139 8.17 -2.90 -37.36
N VAL A 140 8.80 -2.23 -36.37
CA VAL A 140 10.23 -2.38 -36.05
C VAL A 140 10.39 -3.61 -35.14
N ALA A 141 10.72 -4.75 -35.74
CA ALA A 141 10.70 -6.05 -35.07
C ALA A 141 11.84 -6.29 -34.07
N ASN A 142 12.94 -5.54 -34.12
CA ASN A 142 14.21 -5.87 -33.45
C ASN A 142 14.64 -4.88 -32.34
N SER A 143 13.73 -4.09 -31.78
CA SER A 143 14.07 -3.24 -30.63
C SER A 143 14.15 -4.08 -29.36
N ASN A 144 15.34 -4.20 -28.79
CA ASN A 144 15.59 -4.99 -27.58
C ASN A 144 15.35 -4.22 -26.28
N ASP A 145 15.32 -2.90 -26.34
CA ASP A 145 15.09 -2.04 -25.17
C ASP A 145 14.29 -0.79 -25.58
N PRO A 146 12.96 -0.91 -25.71
CA PRO A 146 12.12 0.17 -26.17
C PRO A 146 11.77 1.17 -25.06
N TYR A 147 12.00 2.45 -25.35
CA TYR A 147 11.62 3.56 -24.47
C TYR A 147 10.38 4.29 -25.00
N VAL A 148 9.41 4.56 -24.14
CA VAL A 148 8.30 5.48 -24.39
C VAL A 148 8.50 6.74 -23.56
N TYR A 149 8.31 7.88 -24.22
CA TYR A 149 8.24 9.18 -23.60
C TYR A 149 6.91 9.82 -23.95
N VAL A 150 6.26 10.41 -22.96
CA VAL A 150 5.06 11.23 -23.16
C VAL A 150 5.45 12.67 -22.81
N ASP A 151 5.34 13.56 -23.80
CA ASP A 151 5.59 14.99 -23.61
C ASP A 151 4.52 15.58 -22.68
N PRO A 152 4.89 16.11 -21.49
CA PRO A 152 3.94 16.57 -20.49
C PRO A 152 3.18 17.84 -20.92
N TRP A 153 3.64 18.56 -21.96
CA TRP A 153 2.99 19.78 -22.44
C TRP A 153 2.12 19.55 -23.67
N THR A 154 2.42 18.53 -24.47
CA THR A 154 1.74 18.30 -25.75
C THR A 154 1.07 16.95 -25.89
N ASP A 155 1.20 16.06 -24.89
CA ASP A 155 0.72 14.67 -24.91
C ASP A 155 1.22 13.86 -26.10
N ARG A 156 2.27 14.34 -26.76
CA ARG A 156 2.89 13.61 -27.87
C ARG A 156 3.67 12.44 -27.31
N ILE A 157 3.43 11.29 -27.90
CA ILE A 157 4.08 10.04 -27.52
C ILE A 157 5.24 9.82 -28.49
N MET A 158 6.44 9.66 -27.93
CA MET A 158 7.65 9.33 -28.66
C MET A 158 8.11 7.95 -28.23
N LYS A 159 8.41 7.11 -29.21
CA LYS A 159 9.07 5.82 -28.99
C LYS A 159 10.51 5.95 -29.45
N PHE A 160 11.45 5.52 -28.61
CA PHE A 160 12.84 5.37 -28.98
C PHE A 160 13.15 3.89 -29.11
N ASP A 161 13.54 3.49 -30.31
CA ASP A 161 14.03 2.16 -30.60
C ASP A 161 15.54 2.13 -30.32
N MET A 162 15.93 1.52 -29.20
CA MET A 162 17.33 1.23 -28.94
C MET A 162 17.67 -0.13 -29.53
N HIS A 163 18.75 -0.16 -30.32
CA HIS A 163 19.30 -1.36 -30.89
C HIS A 163 20.70 -1.56 -30.32
N ALA A 164 20.95 -2.70 -29.70
CA ALA A 164 22.33 -3.13 -29.48
C ALA A 164 22.96 -3.42 -30.85
N LEU A 165 24.01 -2.65 -31.21
CA LEU A 165 24.83 -2.88 -32.40
C LEU A 165 25.73 -4.10 -32.24
#